data_AF-A0A210QDH9-F1
#
_entry.id   AF-A0A210QDH9-F1
#
_cell.length_a   1.000
_cell.length_b   1.000
_cell.length_c   1.000
_cell.angle_alpha   90.00
_cell.angle_beta   90.00
_cell.angle_gamma   90.00
#
_symmetry.space_group_name_H-M   'P 1'
#
loop_
_entity.id
_entity.type
_entity.pdbx_description
1 polymer ?
#
loop_
_entity_poly.entity_id
_entity_poly.type
_entity_poly.pdbx_seq_one_letter_code
_entity_poly.pdbx_strand_id
1 'polypeptide(L)'
;MKNCNGDPEILKRNLLNIIEHYKGNHAGCYAESRCRKDKNYEPSRQILSDAVATKLLFKVLTSFVLYKSPHDFVLARDTFYVESFNNVMNIFYDKWISFSDKQYETRSELAVCHWNTNVDRKYTSINRKNIPRA
;
A
#
# COMPACT_ATOMS: atom_id res chain seq x y z
N MET A 1 -5.57 -7.36 2.53
CA MET A 1 -5.88 -8.43 1.56
C MET A 1 -4.75 -9.45 1.48
N LYS A 2 -3.52 -9.05 1.17
CA LYS A 2 -2.32 -9.91 1.07
C LYS A 2 -2.10 -10.94 2.22
N ASN A 3 -2.52 -10.61 3.45
CA ASN A 3 -2.28 -11.44 4.65
C ASN A 3 -3.56 -12.16 5.16
N CYS A 4 -4.52 -12.47 4.27
CA CYS A 4 -5.72 -13.22 4.65
C CYS A 4 -5.67 -14.71 4.30
N ASN A 5 -4.61 -15.20 3.63
CA ASN A 5 -4.43 -16.62 3.26
C ASN A 5 -5.62 -17.25 2.52
N GLY A 6 -6.38 -16.46 1.76
CA GLY A 6 -7.59 -16.94 1.07
C GLY A 6 -8.85 -17.00 1.94
N ASP A 7 -8.77 -16.61 3.22
CA ASP A 7 -9.89 -16.68 4.16
C ASP A 7 -10.67 -15.33 4.23
N PRO A 8 -11.96 -15.33 3.86
CA PRO A 8 -12.80 -14.12 3.86
C PRO A 8 -13.06 -13.56 5.26
N GLU A 9 -13.10 -14.40 6.29
CA GLU A 9 -13.36 -13.97 7.66
C GLU A 9 -12.11 -13.33 8.28
N ILE A 10 -10.93 -13.83 7.93
CA ILE A 10 -9.67 -13.15 8.27
C ILE A 10 -9.61 -11.77 7.59
N LEU A 11 -10.06 -11.67 6.34
CA LEU A 11 -10.11 -10.39 5.63
C LEU A 11 -11.04 -9.37 6.33
N LYS A 12 -12.26 -9.77 6.69
CA LYS A 12 -13.20 -8.93 7.46
C LYS A 12 -12.61 -8.50 8.80
N ARG A 13 -12.02 -9.44 9.53
CA ARG A 13 -11.39 -9.17 10.83
C ARG A 13 -10.27 -8.14 10.71
N ASN A 14 -9.42 -8.29 9.69
CA ASN A 14 -8.34 -7.35 9.40
C ASN A 14 -8.88 -5.94 9.04
N LEU A 15 -10.00 -5.86 8.31
CA LEU A 15 -10.66 -4.58 8.02
C LEU A 15 -11.20 -3.92 9.30
N LEU A 16 -11.83 -4.68 10.19
CA LEU A 16 -12.35 -4.13 11.45
C LEU A 16 -11.22 -3.75 12.42
N ASN A 17 -10.08 -4.44 12.38
CA ASN A 17 -8.90 -4.10 13.17
C ASN A 17 -8.32 -2.71 12.85
N ILE A 18 -8.70 -2.08 11.73
CA ILE A 18 -8.37 -0.68 11.42
C ILE A 18 -8.84 0.25 12.55
N ILE A 19 -10.00 -0.03 13.14
CA ILE A 19 -10.54 0.77 14.25
C ILE A 19 -9.62 0.70 15.46
N GLU A 20 -9.23 -0.51 15.87
CA GLU A 20 -8.33 -0.73 17.01
C GLU A 20 -6.95 -0.12 16.75
N HIS A 21 -6.44 -0.22 15.53
CA HIS A 21 -5.21 0.45 15.13
C HIS A 21 -5.29 1.97 15.33
N TYR A 22 -6.39 2.61 14.93
CA TYR A 22 -6.56 4.06 15.12
C TYR A 22 -6.81 4.46 16.59
N LYS A 23 -7.30 3.55 17.44
CA LYS A 23 -7.35 3.75 18.89
C LYS A 23 -5.99 3.61 19.58
N GLY A 24 -4.93 3.25 18.84
CA GLY A 24 -3.60 2.97 19.39
C GLY A 24 -3.43 1.54 19.91
N ASN A 25 -4.43 0.67 19.72
CA ASN A 25 -4.34 -0.74 20.08
C ASN A 25 -3.80 -1.56 18.88
N HIS A 26 -2.52 -1.91 18.94
CA HIS A 26 -1.83 -2.60 17.85
C HIS A 26 -1.75 -4.13 18.03
N ALA A 27 -2.46 -4.72 18.99
CA ALA A 27 -2.40 -6.16 19.25
C ALA A 27 -2.81 -7.03 18.04
N GLY A 28 -3.85 -6.59 17.31
CA GLY A 28 -4.33 -7.25 16.10
C GLY A 28 -3.59 -6.88 14.81
N CYS A 29 -2.58 -6.00 14.87
CA CYS A 29 -1.79 -5.64 13.71
C CYS A 29 -0.83 -6.77 13.30
N TYR A 30 -0.46 -6.80 12.01
CA TYR A 30 0.47 -7.79 11.48
C TYR A 30 1.82 -7.72 12.21
N ALA A 31 2.41 -8.87 12.52
CA ALA A 31 3.59 -8.96 13.38
C ALA A 31 4.79 -8.16 12.84
N GLU A 32 4.94 -8.13 11.51
CA GLU A 32 6.02 -7.41 10.84
C GLU A 32 5.73 -5.92 10.62
N SER A 33 4.54 -5.44 10.99
CA SER A 33 4.20 -4.03 10.85
C SER A 33 5.06 -3.17 11.77
N ARG A 34 5.48 -2.00 11.27
CA ARG A 34 6.28 -1.03 12.03
C ARG A 34 5.62 -0.66 13.36
N CYS A 35 4.30 -0.53 13.41
CA CYS A 35 3.54 -0.22 14.63
C CYS A 35 3.67 -1.26 15.77
N ARG A 36 4.12 -2.48 15.46
CA ARG A 36 4.41 -3.51 16.47
C ARG A 36 5.91 -3.65 16.76
N LYS A 37 6.76 -3.38 15.76
CA LYS A 37 8.22 -3.57 15.85
C LYS A 37 8.94 -2.38 16.47
N ASP A 38 8.51 -1.18 16.13
CA ASP A 38 9.18 0.06 16.52
C ASP A 38 8.70 0.50 17.91
N LYS A 39 9.62 0.55 18.89
CA LYS A 39 9.30 0.98 20.26
C LYS A 39 8.88 2.46 20.31
N ASN A 40 9.35 3.26 19.36
CA ASN A 40 9.03 4.68 19.24
C ASN A 40 8.07 4.92 18.07
N TYR A 41 7.15 3.99 17.84
CA TYR A 41 6.13 4.18 16.80
C TYR A 41 5.23 5.36 17.17
N GLU A 42 5.36 6.45 16.41
CA GLU A 42 4.44 7.57 16.47
C GLU A 42 3.36 7.42 15.38
N PRO A 43 2.07 7.35 15.75
CA PRO A 43 0.99 7.37 14.77
C PRO A 43 1.07 8.62 13.89
N SER A 44 0.95 8.44 12.58
CA SER A 44 0.93 9.58 11.64
C SER A 44 -0.35 10.40 11.70
N ARG A 45 -1.39 9.87 12.37
CA ARG A 45 -2.69 10.50 12.55
C ARG A 45 -3.05 10.55 14.03
N GLN A 46 -3.98 11.43 14.37
CA GLN A 46 -4.48 11.56 15.73
C GLN A 46 -5.17 10.28 16.20
N ILE A 47 -4.95 9.92 17.47
CA ILE A 47 -5.57 8.75 18.11
C ILE A 47 -7.08 8.96 18.21
N LEU A 48 -7.83 7.94 17.80
CA LEU A 48 -9.28 7.91 17.84
C LEU A 48 -9.77 7.64 19.26
N SER A 49 -10.19 8.67 19.98
CA SER A 49 -10.75 8.56 21.34
C SER A 49 -12.28 8.71 21.38
N ASP A 50 -12.86 9.39 20.40
CA ASP A 50 -14.30 9.67 20.37
C ASP A 50 -15.14 8.44 19.97
N ALA A 51 -16.19 8.19 20.75
CA ALA A 51 -17.13 7.09 20.54
C ALA A 51 -18.00 7.32 19.29
N VAL A 52 -18.34 8.57 18.95
CA VAL A 52 -19.12 8.89 17.75
C VAL A 52 -18.28 8.62 16.51
N ALA A 53 -17.05 9.12 16.48
CA ALA A 53 -16.10 8.87 15.40
C ALA A 53 -15.84 7.36 15.18
N THR A 54 -15.74 6.57 16.27
CA THR A 54 -15.61 5.11 16.19
C THR A 54 -16.81 4.46 15.49
N LYS A 55 -18.04 4.86 15.84
CA LYS A 55 -19.27 4.36 15.20
C LYS A 55 -19.33 4.74 13.73
N LEU A 56 -18.97 5.97 13.38
CA LEU A 56 -18.92 6.43 11.99
C LEU A 56 -17.92 5.61 11.17
N LEU A 57 -16.71 5.41 11.70
CA LEU A 57 -15.68 4.60 11.03
C LEU A 57 -16.15 3.16 10.83
N PHE A 58 -16.76 2.54 11.84
CA PHE A 58 -17.34 1.20 11.72
C PHE A 58 -18.40 1.13 10.62
N LYS A 59 -19.32 2.10 10.57
CA LYS A 59 -20.36 2.17 9.54
C LYS A 59 -19.76 2.30 8.14
N VAL A 60 -18.73 3.12 7.99
CA VAL A 60 -18.02 3.27 6.70
C VAL A 60 -17.34 1.97 6.31
N LEU A 61 -16.58 1.33 7.22
CA LEU A 61 -15.87 0.08 6.94
C LEU A 61 -16.81 -1.04 6.53
N THR A 62 -17.96 -1.16 7.19
CA THR A 62 -18.98 -2.18 6.89
C THR A 62 -19.79 -1.87 5.63
N SER A 63 -19.78 -0.62 5.16
CA SER A 63 -20.47 -0.21 3.93
C SER A 63 -19.73 -0.62 2.64
N PHE A 64 -18.41 -0.82 2.71
CA PHE A 64 -17.59 -1.15 1.55
C PHE A 64 -17.90 -2.53 0.96
N VAL A 65 -17.79 -2.64 -0.36
CA VAL A 65 -17.95 -3.91 -1.10
C VAL A 65 -16.95 -4.96 -0.58
N LEU A 66 -15.74 -4.54 -0.24
CA LEU A 66 -14.70 -5.37 0.37
C LEU A 66 -15.15 -6.10 1.65
N TYR A 67 -16.01 -5.46 2.45
CA TYR A 67 -16.54 -6.07 3.68
C TYR A 67 -17.79 -6.91 3.39
N LYS A 68 -18.64 -6.46 2.46
CA LYS A 68 -19.90 -7.12 2.08
C LYS A 68 -19.68 -8.43 1.31
N SER A 69 -18.73 -8.42 0.37
CA SER A 69 -18.41 -9.54 -0.52
C SER A 69 -16.92 -9.89 -0.44
N PRO A 70 -16.41 -10.34 0.72
CA PRO A 70 -14.98 -10.57 0.90
C PRO A 70 -14.43 -11.67 -0.02
N HIS A 71 -15.26 -12.65 -0.41
CA HIS A 71 -14.88 -13.77 -1.28
C HIS A 71 -14.32 -13.32 -2.63
N ASP A 72 -14.76 -12.18 -3.14
CA ASP A 72 -14.29 -11.66 -4.42
C ASP A 72 -12.86 -11.09 -4.32
N PHE A 73 -12.39 -10.83 -3.10
CA PHE A 73 -11.13 -10.11 -2.83
C PHE A 73 -10.12 -10.92 -2.02
N VAL A 74 -10.42 -12.15 -1.61
CA VAL A 74 -9.47 -12.99 -0.85
C VAL A 74 -8.22 -13.34 -1.65
N LEU A 75 -8.34 -13.39 -2.97
CA LEU A 75 -7.22 -13.61 -3.89
C LEU A 75 -6.63 -12.31 -4.44
N ALA A 76 -7.13 -11.14 -4.01
CA ALA A 76 -6.62 -9.85 -4.47
C ALA A 76 -5.14 -9.72 -4.10
N ARG A 77 -4.31 -9.61 -5.13
CA ARG A 77 -2.86 -9.42 -4.99
C ARG A 77 -2.52 -7.95 -4.98
N ASP A 78 -1.38 -7.67 -4.36
CA ASP A 78 -0.76 -6.36 -4.40
C ASP A 78 -0.38 -6.01 -5.85
N THR A 79 -1.06 -5.02 -6.42
CA THR A 79 -0.83 -4.54 -7.79
C THR A 79 0.29 -3.51 -7.86
N PHE A 80 0.92 -3.16 -6.73
CA PHE A 80 1.94 -2.11 -6.65
C PHE A 80 3.03 -2.23 -7.71
N TYR A 81 3.63 -3.42 -7.87
CA TYR A 81 4.69 -3.63 -8.86
C TYR A 81 4.18 -3.55 -10.30
N VAL A 82 2.96 -4.02 -10.57
CA VAL A 82 2.34 -3.96 -11.91
C VAL A 82 2.04 -2.52 -12.29
N GLU A 83 1.42 -1.77 -11.38
CA GLU A 83 1.10 -0.35 -11.56
C GLU A 83 2.37 0.49 -11.71
N SER A 84 3.38 0.24 -10.87
CA SER A 84 4.66 0.95 -10.92
C SER A 84 5.42 0.66 -12.20
N PHE A 85 5.44 -0.60 -12.66
CA PHE A 85 6.05 -0.95 -13.94
C PHE A 85 5.33 -0.29 -15.11
N ASN A 86 3.99 -0.29 -15.12
CA ASN A 86 3.21 0.42 -16.13
C ASN A 86 3.50 1.93 -16.14
N ASN A 87 3.76 2.55 -14.98
CA ASN A 87 4.19 3.93 -14.92
C ASN A 87 5.58 4.14 -15.54
N VAL A 88 6.54 3.24 -15.29
CA VAL A 88 7.87 3.30 -15.94
C VAL A 88 7.73 3.15 -17.45
N MET A 89 6.94 2.18 -17.90
CA MET A 89 6.60 1.99 -19.31
C MET A 89 6.08 3.29 -19.94
N ASN A 90 5.13 3.99 -19.30
CA ASN A 90 4.59 5.27 -19.77
C ASN A 90 5.61 6.41 -19.88
N ILE A 91 6.74 6.36 -19.15
CA ILE A 91 7.82 7.36 -19.28
C ILE A 91 8.53 7.20 -20.64
N PHE A 92 8.73 5.95 -21.09
CA PHE A 92 9.49 5.64 -22.30
C PHE A 92 8.62 5.54 -23.54
N TYR A 93 7.40 5.00 -23.42
CA TYR A 93 6.39 5.05 -24.46
C TYR A 93 5.08 5.56 -23.86
N ASP A 94 4.67 6.75 -24.26
CA ASP A 94 3.37 7.28 -23.85
C ASP A 94 2.27 6.58 -24.65
N LYS A 95 1.24 6.08 -23.97
CA LYS A 95 0.06 5.43 -24.57
C LYS A 95 -0.70 6.29 -25.59
N TRP A 96 -0.55 7.62 -25.53
CA TRP A 96 -1.21 8.57 -26.41
C TRP A 96 -0.46 8.81 -27.72
N ILE A 97 0.79 8.35 -27.82
CA ILE A 97 1.64 8.56 -28.99
C ILE A 97 1.77 7.24 -29.75
N SER A 98 1.41 7.26 -31.04
CA SER A 98 1.61 6.10 -31.91
C SER A 98 3.09 6.05 -32.33
N PHE A 99 3.74 4.94 -32.02
CA PHE A 99 5.11 4.65 -32.45
C PHE A 99 5.10 3.58 -33.54
N SER A 100 6.14 3.53 -34.37
CA SER A 100 6.36 2.36 -35.21
C SER A 100 6.79 1.16 -34.35
N ASP A 101 6.57 -0.05 -34.84
CA ASP A 101 6.85 -1.29 -34.10
C ASP A 101 8.28 -1.31 -33.53
N LYS A 102 9.27 -0.93 -34.34
CA LYS A 102 10.67 -0.86 -33.92
C LYS A 102 10.90 0.13 -32.78
N GLN A 103 10.26 1.31 -32.83
CA GLN A 103 10.38 2.30 -31.78
C GLN A 103 9.67 1.86 -30.50
N TYR A 104 8.50 1.23 -30.63
CA TYR A 104 7.75 0.68 -29.51
C TYR A 104 8.56 -0.41 -28.78
N GLU A 105 9.16 -1.34 -29.53
CA GLU A 105 10.00 -2.41 -29.01
C GLU A 105 11.22 -1.86 -28.27
N THR A 106 12.03 -1.01 -28.92
CA THR A 106 13.23 -0.42 -28.29
C THR A 106 12.89 0.36 -27.01
N ARG A 107 11.78 1.11 -26.98
CA ARG A 107 11.35 1.85 -25.79
C ARG A 107 10.88 0.94 -24.66
N SER A 108 10.20 -0.15 -25.01
CA SER A 108 9.78 -1.17 -24.05
C SER A 108 10.99 -1.86 -23.41
N GLU A 109 12.01 -2.21 -24.20
CA GLU A 109 13.26 -2.78 -23.70
C GLU A 109 14.00 -1.81 -22.77
N LEU A 110 14.07 -0.52 -23.13
CA LEU A 110 14.67 0.51 -22.27
C LEU A 110 13.92 0.65 -20.94
N ALA A 111 12.60 0.63 -20.96
CA ALA A 111 11.78 0.66 -19.75
C ALA A 111 12.04 -0.56 -18.85
N VAL A 112 12.17 -1.76 -19.44
CA VAL A 112 12.53 -2.98 -18.71
C VAL A 112 13.92 -2.86 -18.07
N CYS A 113 14.91 -2.39 -18.82
CA CYS A 113 16.26 -2.15 -18.29
C CYS A 113 16.24 -1.14 -17.13
N HIS A 114 15.50 -0.04 -17.29
CA HIS A 114 15.34 0.98 -16.26
C HIS A 114 14.70 0.42 -15.00
N TRP A 115 13.60 -0.33 -15.16
CA TRP A 115 12.89 -0.99 -14.07
C TRP A 115 13.81 -1.96 -13.32
N ASN A 116 14.42 -2.91 -14.02
CA ASN A 116 15.28 -3.94 -13.41
C ASN A 116 16.48 -3.34 -12.66
N THR A 117 16.96 -2.17 -13.08
CA THR A 117 18.07 -1.48 -12.42
C THR A 117 17.64 -0.72 -11.15
N ASN A 118 16.41 -0.22 -11.10
CA ASN A 118 15.99 0.74 -10.07
C ASN A 118 14.88 0.23 -9.14
N VAL A 119 14.16 -0.84 -9.50
CA VAL A 119 13.15 -1.45 -8.63
C VAL A 119 13.78 -1.85 -7.29
N ASP A 120 13.10 -1.54 -6.19
CA ASP A 120 13.53 -1.79 -4.81
C ASP A 120 14.87 -1.16 -4.39
N ARG A 121 15.44 -0.27 -5.22
CA ARG A 121 16.68 0.44 -4.86
C ARG A 121 16.43 1.28 -3.61
N LYS A 122 17.35 1.18 -2.64
CA LYS A 122 17.30 2.01 -1.42
C LYS A 122 17.28 3.49 -1.80
N TYR A 123 16.40 4.25 -1.15
CA TYR A 123 16.36 5.69 -1.33
C TYR A 123 17.71 6.30 -0.93
N THR A 124 18.20 7.23 -1.73
CA THR A 124 19.42 8.00 -1.44
C THR A 124 19.09 9.39 -0.89
N SER A 125 17.82 9.78 -0.88
CA SER A 125 17.36 11.06 -0.36
C SER A 125 17.50 11.12 1.16
N ILE A 126 18.40 11.98 1.64
CA ILE A 126 18.62 12.23 3.07
C ILE A 126 17.54 13.19 3.57
N ASN A 127 16.72 12.77 4.52
CA ASN A 127 15.81 13.67 5.22
C ASN A 127 16.61 14.53 6.21
N ARG A 128 16.80 15.81 5.90
CA ARG A 128 17.62 16.75 6.70
C ARG A 128 17.07 17.01 8.12
N LYS A 129 15.88 16.53 8.48
CA LYS A 129 15.29 16.71 9.81
C LYS A 129 16.04 15.98 10.95
N ASN A 130 16.92 15.03 10.62
CA ASN A 130 17.71 14.26 11.60
C ASN A 130 19.20 14.63 11.65
N ILE A 131 19.60 15.78 11.11
CA ILE A 131 20.96 16.28 11.31
C ILE A 131 20.97 17.00 12.67
N PRO A 132 21.68 16.49 13.70
CA PRO A 132 21.96 17.28 14.89
C PRO A 132 22.68 18.53 14.38
N ARG A 133 22.18 19.73 14.72
CA ARG A 133 22.76 21.00 14.30
C ARG A 133 24.28 20.93 14.45
N ALA A 134 24.99 20.95 13.32
CA ALA A 134 26.42 21.22 13.30
C ALA A 134 26.67 22.67 13.73
#